data_AF-A0A2A2ZNG5-F1
#
_entry.id   AF-A0A2A2ZNG5-F1
#
_cell.length_a   1.000
_cell.length_b   1.000
_cell.length_c   1.000
_cell.angle_alpha   90.00
_cell.angle_beta   90.00
_cell.angle_gamma   90.00
#
_symmetry.space_group_name_H-M   'P 1'
#
loop_
_entity.id
_entity.type
_entity.pdbx_description
1 polymer ?
#
loop_
_entity_poly.entity_id
_entity_poly.type
_entity_poly.pdbx_seq_one_letter_code
_entity_poly.pdbx_strand_id
1 'polypeptide(L)' 'MKARVYDYVVLTADVPGSSGDRTIPKGTRGAVIDAYDRPTERYTVIVNITDDRSLSGSRRDNVILSPDQFDLAPTD' A
#
# COMPACT_ATOMS: atom_id res chain seq x y z
N MET A 1 9.48 9.31 10.14
CA MET A 1 8.80 8.10 9.65
C MET A 1 7.46 7.92 10.34
N LYS A 2 6.37 8.20 9.61
CA LYS A 2 4.97 7.91 9.94
C LYS A 2 4.69 6.43 10.25
N ALA A 3 5.39 5.49 9.61
CA ALA A 3 5.20 4.04 9.79
C ALA A 3 6.54 3.28 9.88
N ARG A 4 6.47 2.01 10.26
CA ARG A 4 7.59 1.05 10.34
C ARG A 4 7.29 -0.20 9.52
N VAL A 5 8.32 -0.98 9.21
CA VAL A 5 8.14 -2.30 8.58
C VAL A 5 7.21 -3.15 9.46
N TYR A 6 6.27 -3.84 8.81
CA TYR A 6 5.16 -4.61 9.37
C TYR A 6 4.00 -3.83 9.96
N ASP A 7 4.01 -2.49 9.95
CA ASP A 7 2.80 -1.74 10.24
C ASP A 7 1.75 -1.99 9.15
N TYR A 8 0.51 -2.20 9.57
CA TYR A 8 -0.63 -2.21 8.66
C TYR A 8 -1.05 -0.79 8.35
N VAL A 9 -1.44 -0.58 7.09
CA VAL A 9 -1.88 0.71 6.60
C VAL A 9 -3.14 0.59 5.78
N VAL A 10 -3.86 1.69 5.67
CA VAL A 10 -5.00 1.85 4.77
C VAL A 10 -4.76 3.05 3.87
N LEU A 11 -4.96 2.88 2.57
CA LEU A 11 -4.78 3.97 1.62
C LEU A 11 -5.83 5.07 1.84
N THR A 12 -5.38 6.33 1.84
CA THR A 12 -6.24 7.52 2.00
C THR A 12 -6.60 8.16 0.65
N ALA A 13 -5.93 7.76 -0.42
CA ALA A 13 -6.14 8.19 -1.80
C ALA A 13 -6.03 7.01 -2.78
N ASP A 14 -6.53 7.20 -3.98
CA ASP A 14 -6.26 6.32 -5.10
C ASP A 14 -4.79 6.47 -5.52
N VAL A 15 -4.09 5.35 -5.73
CA VAL A 15 -2.65 5.34 -6.07
C VAL A 15 -2.38 4.50 -7.31
N PRO A 16 -1.39 4.84 -8.14
CA PRO A 16 -0.98 3.97 -9.24
C PRO A 16 -0.38 2.67 -8.68
N GLY A 17 -0.79 1.54 -9.25
CA GLY A 17 -0.13 0.25 -9.03
C GLY A 17 1.24 0.19 -9.69
N SER A 18 2.05 -0.81 -9.34
CA SER A 18 3.43 -0.95 -9.84
C SER A 18 3.50 -1.09 -11.36
N SER A 19 2.46 -1.63 -11.97
CA SER A 19 2.35 -1.85 -13.42
C SER A 19 1.86 -0.61 -14.19
N GLY A 20 1.54 0.51 -13.52
CA GLY A 20 1.13 1.77 -14.16
C GLY A 20 -0.27 1.77 -14.78
N ASP A 21 -0.74 0.64 -15.30
CA ASP A 21 -2.02 0.52 -16.00
C ASP A 21 -3.24 0.37 -15.08
N ARG A 22 -3.02 0.27 -13.76
CA ARG A 22 -4.09 0.01 -12.79
C ARG A 22 -3.98 0.94 -11.60
N THR A 23 -5.09 1.60 -11.28
CA THR A 23 -5.25 2.37 -10.05
C THR A 23 -5.68 1.45 -8.92
N ILE A 24 -5.05 1.58 -7.76
CA ILE A 24 -5.42 0.90 -6.52
C ILE A 24 -6.32 1.84 -5.73
N PRO A 25 -7.54 1.40 -5.37
CA PRO A 25 -8.51 2.28 -4.77
C PRO A 25 -8.13 2.67 -3.34
N LYS A 26 -8.51 3.88 -2.95
CA LYS A 26 -8.59 4.32 -1.56
C LYS A 26 -9.31 3.27 -0.70
N GLY A 27 -8.86 3.12 0.54
CA GLY A 27 -9.42 2.15 1.47
C GLY A 27 -8.80 0.75 1.35
N THR A 28 -7.97 0.51 0.32
CA THR A 28 -7.20 -0.73 0.23
C THR A 28 -6.25 -0.85 1.42
N ARG A 29 -6.23 -2.03 2.04
CA ARG A 29 -5.32 -2.34 3.14
C ARG A 29 -4.02 -2.94 2.62
N GLY A 30 -2.94 -2.64 3.32
CA GLY A 30 -1.63 -3.21 3.04
C GLY A 30 -0.76 -3.29 4.28
N ALA A 31 0.44 -3.83 4.10
CA ALA A 31 1.47 -3.88 5.12
C ALA A 31 2.76 -3.23 4.58
N VAL A 32 3.41 -2.42 5.41
CA VAL A 32 4.72 -1.84 5.08
C VAL A 32 5.75 -2.96 5.05
N ILE A 33 6.46 -3.09 3.92
CA ILE A 33 7.56 -4.04 3.75
C ILE A 33 8.93 -3.35 3.70
N ASP A 34 8.96 -2.05 3.43
CA ASP A 34 10.17 -1.23 3.51
C ASP A 34 9.83 0.24 3.80
N ALA A 35 10.74 0.96 4.46
CA ALA A 35 10.59 2.36 4.82
C ALA A 35 11.91 3.13 4.64
N TYR A 36 11.88 4.18 3.83
CA TYR A 36 13.03 5.03 3.52
C TYR A 36 12.81 6.43 4.09
N ASP A 37 13.85 7.06 4.66
CA ASP A 37 13.82 8.46 5.12
C ASP A 37 14.64 9.41 4.24
N ARG A 38 15.44 8.88 3.30
CA ARG A 38 16.30 9.66 2.41
C ARG A 38 16.17 9.21 0.95
N PRO A 39 16.14 10.14 -0.02
CA PRO A 39 16.15 11.60 0.14
C PRO A 39 14.81 12.19 0.60
N THR A 40 13.73 11.40 0.63
CA THR A 40 12.40 11.80 1.10
C THR A 40 11.73 10.59 1.74
N GLU A 41 10.92 10.83 2.76
CA GLU A 41 10.19 9.76 3.45
C GLU A 41 9.25 9.02 2.49
N ARG A 42 9.45 7.70 2.33
CA ARG A 42 8.69 6.83 1.42
C ARG A 42 8.53 5.43 2.01
N TYR A 43 7.48 4.73 1.57
CA TYR A 43 7.13 3.40 2.07
C TYR A 43 6.85 2.46 0.92
N THR A 44 7.46 1.28 0.94
CA THR A 44 7.02 0.18 0.09
C THR A 44 5.95 -0.60 0.84
N VAL A 45 4.75 -0.66 0.28
CA VAL A 45 3.59 -1.31 0.90
C VAL A 45 3.10 -2.41 -0.03
N ILE A 46 2.93 -3.62 0.51
CA ILE A 46 2.23 -4.69 -0.19
C ILE A 46 0.73 -4.57 0.10
N VAL A 47 -0.06 -4.31 -0.93
CA VAL A 47 -1.52 -4.19 -0.84
C VAL A 47 -2.20 -5.46 -1.33
N ASN A 48 -3.33 -5.83 -0.70
CA ASN A 48 -4.19 -6.89 -1.19
C ASN A 48 -5.38 -6.26 -1.91
N ILE A 49 -5.52 -6.52 -3.20
CA ILE A 49 -6.53 -5.95 -4.08
C ILE A 49 -7.50 -7.06 -4.46
N THR A 50 -8.80 -6.85 -4.26
CA THR A 50 -9.82 -7.78 -4.76
C THR A 50 -9.77 -7.81 -6.30
N ASP A 51 -9.67 -9.00 -6.87
CA ASP A 51 -9.61 -9.20 -8.31
C ASP A 51 -10.33 -10.49 -8.67
N ASP A 52 -11.59 -10.37 -9.09
CA ASP A 52 -12.45 -11.50 -9.46
C ASP A 52 -11.92 -12.27 -10.69
N ARG A 53 -10.96 -11.69 -11.43
CA ARG A 53 -10.29 -12.36 -12.55
C ARG A 53 -9.10 -13.20 -12.11
N SER A 54 -8.64 -13.03 -10.87
CA SER A 54 -7.59 -13.85 -10.26
C SER A 54 -8.17 -15.17 -9.74
N LEU A 55 -7.43 -16.27 -9.89
CA LEU A 55 -7.83 -17.58 -9.36
C LEU A 55 -8.05 -17.57 -7.84
N SER A 56 -7.37 -16.68 -7.11
CA SER A 56 -7.50 -16.50 -5.66
C SER A 56 -8.53 -15.44 -5.26
N GLY A 57 -9.25 -14.84 -6.21
CA GLY A 57 -10.18 -13.71 -5.95
C GLY A 57 -9.50 -12.42 -5.47
N SER A 58 -8.18 -12.42 -5.41
CA SER A 58 -7.37 -11.29 -4.99
C SER A 58 -6.01 -11.34 -5.67
N ARG A 59 -5.36 -10.19 -5.78
CA ARG A 59 -3.97 -10.06 -6.19
C ARG A 59 -3.21 -9.17 -5.22
N ARG A 60 -1.89 -9.31 -5.22
CA ARG A 60 -0.99 -8.44 -4.47
C ARG A 60 -0.28 -7.48 -5.41
N ASP A 61 -0.03 -6.27 -4.93
CA ASP A 61 0.79 -5.28 -5.64
C ASP A 61 1.70 -4.57 -4.63
N ASN A 62 2.89 -4.17 -5.06
CA ASN A 62 3.84 -3.43 -4.25
C ASN A 62 3.83 -1.97 -4.71
N VAL A 63 3.42 -1.07 -3.83
CA VAL A 63 3.34 0.37 -4.15
C VAL A 63 4.30 1.17 -3.29
N ILE A 64 4.83 2.24 -3.88
CA ILE A 64 5.63 3.23 -3.17
C ILE A 64 4.71 4.39 -2.78
N LEU A 65 4.56 4.61 -1.47
CA LEU A 65 3.68 5.63 -0.92
C LEU A 65 4.47 6.76 -0.26
N SER A 66 3.94 7.97 -0.40
CA SER A 66 4.26 9.10 0.47
C SER A 66 3.46 9.02 1.79
N PRO A 67 3.90 9.67 2.89
CA PRO A 67 3.23 9.61 4.19
C PRO A 67 1.77 10.08 4.19
N ASP A 68 1.37 10.94 3.25
CA ASP A 68 0.03 11.50 3.10
C ASP A 68 -0.96 10.56 2.39
N GLN A 69 -0.46 9.49 1.75
CA GLN A 69 -1.27 8.58 0.93
C GLN A 69 -1.84 7.37 1.69
N PHE A 70 -1.56 7.25 2.98
CA PHE A 70 -2.08 6.19 3.84
C PHE A 70 -2.21 6.64 5.29
N ASP A 71 -3.00 5.93 6.08
CA ASP A 71 -3.00 6.01 7.55
C ASP A 71 -2.66 4.67 8.17
N LEU A 72 -2.14 4.67 9.40
CA LEU A 72 -1.89 3.45 10.16
C LEU A 72 -3.23 2.77 10.47
N ALA A 73 -3.32 1.49 10.16
CA ALA A 73 -4.45 0.66 10.52
C ALA A 73 -4.16 -0.04 11.86
N PRO A 74 -5.17 -0.21 12.74
CA PRO A 74 -4.98 -0.97 13.97
C PRO A 74 -4.61 -2.42 13.66
N THR A 75 -3.65 -2.95 14.42
CA THR A 75 -3.41 -4.39 14.55
C THR A 75 -4.54 -4.96 15.40
N ASP A 76 -5.40 -5.77 14.80
CA ASP A 76 -6.36 -6.62 15.53
C ASP A 76 -5.59 -7.77 16.23
#